data_AF-A0AAV4EI31-F1
#
_entry.id   AF-A0AAV4EI31-F1
#
_cell.length_a   1.000
_cell.length_b   1.000
_cell.length_c   1.000
_cell.angle_alpha   90.00
_cell.angle_beta   90.00
_cell.angle_gamma   90.00
#
_symmetry.space_group_name_H-M   'P 1'
#
loop_
_entity.id
_entity.type
_entity.pdbx_description
1 polymer ?
#
loop_
_entity_poly.entity_id
_entity_poly.type
_entity_poly.pdbx_seq_one_letter_code
_entity_poly.pdbx_strand_id
1 'polypeptide(L)'
;MATPSEKQPWRKILYEPQPYPDNYVDSSFLEELKKNLHVQTYDKKTLMFEAANLSQQINSISMFVTMYFYMEDQTASPQTLWCVAFVATIAGYLLNLAICRQQGANFSCNLCE
;
A
#
# COMPACT_ATOMS: atom_id res chain seq x y z
N MET A 1 -22.69 49.63 -41.13
CA MET A 1 -21.37 48.97 -41.04
C MET A 1 -21.15 48.64 -39.57
N ALA A 2 -21.54 47.45 -39.12
CA ALA A 2 -21.47 47.07 -37.71
C ALA A 2 -20.07 46.51 -37.43
N THR A 3 -19.39 47.06 -36.42
CA THR A 3 -18.10 46.58 -35.92
C THR A 3 -18.25 45.14 -35.40
N PRO A 4 -17.19 44.30 -35.45
CA PRO A 4 -17.30 42.94 -34.96
C PRO A 4 -17.52 43.01 -33.45
N SER A 5 -18.73 42.63 -33.02
CA SER A 5 -19.06 42.40 -31.62
C SER A 5 -18.00 41.46 -31.07
N GLU A 6 -17.21 41.98 -30.15
CA GLU A 6 -16.29 41.20 -29.34
C GLU A 6 -17.14 40.12 -28.65
N LYS A 7 -17.05 38.88 -29.14
CA LYS A 7 -17.84 37.78 -28.58
C LYS A 7 -17.37 37.60 -27.15
N GLN A 8 -18.31 37.63 -26.21
CA GLN A 8 -18.04 37.33 -24.81
C GLN A 8 -17.33 35.98 -24.73
N PRO A 9 -16.19 35.87 -24.03
CA PRO A 9 -15.48 34.60 -23.90
C PRO A 9 -16.34 33.59 -23.15
N TRP A 10 -16.30 32.33 -23.58
CA TRP A 10 -16.99 31.22 -22.93
C TRP A 10 -16.60 31.12 -21.45
N ARG A 11 -17.58 30.82 -20.59
CA ARG A 11 -17.37 30.62 -19.15
C ARG A 11 -17.97 29.29 -18.71
N LYS A 12 -17.29 28.62 -17.79
CA LYS A 12 -17.72 27.34 -17.20
C LYS A 12 -18.83 27.56 -16.16
N ILE A 13 -19.99 28.03 -16.60
CA ILE A 13 -21.18 28.33 -15.78
C ILE A 13 -22.35 27.54 -16.35
N LEU A 14 -23.04 26.75 -15.52
CA LEU A 14 -24.04 25.77 -15.96
C LEU A 14 -25.39 26.40 -16.37
N TYR A 15 -25.77 27.53 -15.78
CA TYR A 15 -27.14 28.07 -15.88
C TYR A 15 -27.26 29.42 -16.58
N GLU A 16 -26.15 30.00 -17.04
CA GLU A 16 -26.15 31.29 -17.73
C GLU A 16 -26.28 31.08 -19.25
N PRO A 17 -27.22 31.75 -19.93
CA PRO A 17 -27.34 31.65 -21.38
C PRO A 17 -26.11 32.28 -22.05
N GLN A 18 -25.41 31.50 -22.86
CA GLN A 18 -24.15 31.90 -23.52
C GLN A 18 -24.26 31.77 -25.05
N PRO A 19 -23.51 32.57 -25.82
CA PRO A 19 -23.53 32.55 -27.30
C PRO A 19 -22.71 31.38 -27.88
N TYR A 20 -22.78 30.21 -27.24
CA TYR A 20 -22.06 28.99 -27.61
C TYR A 20 -23.06 27.82 -27.66
N PRO A 21 -22.92 26.87 -28.59
CA PRO A 21 -23.81 25.71 -28.63
C PRO A 21 -23.62 24.82 -27.40
N ASP A 22 -24.66 24.08 -26.99
CA ASP A 22 -24.64 23.24 -25.77
C ASP A 22 -23.51 22.20 -25.73
N ASN A 23 -22.99 21.79 -26.89
CA ASN A 23 -21.88 20.84 -27.01
C ASN A 23 -20.49 21.51 -27.08
N TYR A 24 -20.41 22.82 -26.87
CA TYR A 24 -19.14 23.54 -26.89
C TYR A 24 -18.36 23.31 -25.59
N VAL A 25 -17.11 22.88 -25.75
CA VAL A 25 -16.10 22.81 -24.69
C VAL A 25 -14.89 23.61 -25.13
N ASP A 26 -14.32 24.37 -24.19
CA ASP A 26 -13.12 25.17 -24.45
C ASP A 26 -11.88 24.28 -24.64
N SER A 27 -10.89 24.77 -25.40
CA SER A 27 -9.62 24.05 -25.63
C SER A 27 -8.84 23.77 -24.34
N SER A 28 -8.97 24.62 -23.31
CA SER A 28 -8.33 24.44 -22.00
C SER A 28 -9.01 23.39 -21.12
N PHE A 29 -10.19 22.88 -21.50
CA PHE A 29 -10.95 21.91 -20.69
C PHE A 29 -10.13 20.67 -20.33
N LEU A 30 -9.38 20.15 -21.30
CA LEU A 30 -8.54 18.97 -21.09
C LEU A 30 -7.26 19.29 -20.30
N GLU A 31 -6.81 20.54 -20.33
CA GLU A 31 -5.67 21.02 -19.53
C GLU A 31 -6.05 21.12 -18.04
N GLU A 32 -7.32 21.44 -17.75
CA GLU A 32 -7.86 21.46 -16.39
C GLU A 32 -8.10 20.06 -15.79
N LEU A 33 -8.05 18.98 -16.59
CA LEU A 33 -8.26 17.61 -16.12
C LEU A 33 -7.06 17.12 -15.30
N LYS A 34 -7.15 17.31 -13.99
CA LYS A 34 -6.22 16.72 -13.03
C LYS A 34 -6.54 15.24 -12.82
N LYS A 35 -5.66 14.33 -13.25
CA LYS A 35 -5.75 12.89 -12.98
C LYS A 35 -4.92 12.54 -11.74
N ASN A 36 -5.44 11.63 -10.90
CA ASN A 36 -4.68 11.00 -9.81
C ASN A 36 -4.04 11.98 -8.79
N LEU A 37 -4.74 13.05 -8.42
CA LEU A 37 -4.24 14.05 -7.47
C LEU A 37 -3.86 13.50 -6.08
N HIS A 38 -4.39 12.33 -5.72
CA HIS A 38 -4.17 11.68 -4.42
C HIS A 38 -3.49 10.32 -4.58
N VAL A 39 -2.61 10.15 -5.57
CA VAL A 39 -1.78 8.94 -5.63
C VAL A 39 -0.86 8.92 -4.41
N GLN A 40 -1.16 8.01 -3.48
CA GLN A 40 -0.31 7.72 -2.33
C GLN A 40 0.81 6.80 -2.80
N THR A 41 2.04 7.30 -2.80
CA THR A 41 3.22 6.47 -3.08
C THR A 41 3.57 5.70 -1.81
N TYR A 42 3.17 4.43 -1.75
CA TYR A 42 3.54 3.54 -0.66
C TYR A 42 4.98 3.07 -0.81
N ASP A 43 5.75 3.16 0.27
CA ASP A 43 7.06 2.52 0.31
C ASP A 43 6.90 0.99 0.31
N LYS A 44 7.61 0.32 -0.59
CA LYS A 44 7.50 -1.14 -0.78
C LYS A 44 7.87 -1.91 0.47
N LYS A 45 8.84 -1.41 1.25
CA LYS A 45 9.28 -2.08 2.49
C LYS A 45 8.20 -1.99 3.55
N THR A 46 7.62 -0.79 3.75
CA THR A 46 6.51 -0.59 4.68
C THR A 46 5.33 -1.53 4.37
N LEU A 47 4.97 -1.68 3.08
CA LEU A 47 3.93 -2.62 2.67
C LEU A 47 4.27 -4.07 3.00
N MET A 48 5.52 -4.49 2.81
CA MET A 48 5.95 -5.85 3.15
C MET A 48 5.89 -6.10 4.66
N PHE A 49 6.28 -5.14 5.49
CA PHE A 49 6.17 -5.25 6.95
C PHE A 49 4.71 -5.34 7.41
N GLU A 50 3.83 -4.53 6.82
CA GLU A 50 2.40 -4.56 7.13
C GLU A 50 1.76 -5.90 6.71
N ALA A 51 2.13 -6.42 5.54
CA ALA A 51 1.69 -7.73 5.07
C ALA A 51 2.27 -8.91 5.88
N ALA A 52 3.46 -8.75 6.46
CA ALA A 52 4.10 -9.77 7.29
C ALA A 52 3.28 -10.05 8.56
N ASN A 53 2.66 -9.04 9.15
CA ASN A 53 1.79 -9.21 10.32
C ASN A 53 0.57 -10.11 10.03
N LEU A 54 -0.06 -9.92 8.86
CA LEU A 54 -1.16 -10.78 8.41
C LEU A 54 -0.68 -12.21 8.14
N SER A 55 0.47 -12.33 7.48
CA SER A 55 1.10 -13.63 7.20
C SER A 55 1.42 -14.40 8.48
N GLN A 56 1.84 -13.71 9.54
CA GLN A 56 2.11 -14.32 10.85
C GLN A 56 0.87 -14.94 11.48
N GLN A 57 -0.29 -14.28 11.37
CA GLN A 57 -1.55 -14.80 11.90
C GLN A 57 -1.98 -16.07 11.14
N ILE A 58 -1.89 -16.05 9.81
CA ILE A 58 -2.18 -17.22 8.97
C ILE A 58 -1.22 -18.37 9.28
N ASN A 59 0.07 -18.06 9.49
CA ASN A 59 1.08 -19.06 9.84
C ASN A 59 0.78 -19.71 11.20
N SER A 60 0.31 -18.94 12.19
CA SER A 60 -0.09 -19.49 13.49
C SER A 60 -1.20 -20.54 13.37
N ILE A 61 -2.23 -20.24 12.56
CA ILE A 61 -3.31 -21.19 12.28
C ILE A 61 -2.79 -22.41 11.53
N SER A 62 -1.97 -22.20 10.49
CA SER A 62 -1.38 -23.28 9.70
C SER A 62 -0.51 -24.22 10.54
N MET A 63 0.30 -23.68 11.46
CA MET A 63 1.11 -24.48 12.37
C MET A 63 0.26 -25.32 13.31
N PHE A 64 -0.83 -24.77 13.86
CA PHE A 64 -1.73 -25.52 14.73
C PHE A 64 -2.34 -26.72 13.99
N VAL A 65 -2.86 -26.50 12.79
CA VAL A 65 -3.45 -27.57 11.95
C VAL A 65 -2.39 -28.63 11.60
N THR A 66 -1.19 -28.20 11.23
CA THR A 66 -0.08 -29.10 10.89
C THR A 66 0.32 -29.96 12.10
N MET A 67 0.44 -29.35 13.29
CA MET A 67 0.77 -30.05 14.53
C MET A 67 -0.28 -31.11 14.88
N TYR A 68 -1.57 -30.80 14.67
CA TYR A 68 -2.66 -31.77 14.87
C TYR A 68 -2.51 -33.00 13.97
N PHE A 69 -2.28 -32.81 12.67
CA PHE A 69 -2.08 -33.93 11.74
C PHE A 69 -0.86 -34.80 12.11
N TYR A 70 0.25 -34.19 12.49
CA TYR A 70 1.45 -34.93 12.92
C TYR A 70 1.26 -35.71 14.23
N MET A 71 0.39 -35.22 15.12
CA MET A 71 0.02 -35.96 16.33
C MET A 71 -0.88 -37.15 16.03
N GLU A 72 -1.83 -37.00 15.10
CA GLU A 72 -2.76 -38.07 14.70
C GLU A 72 -2.03 -39.24 14.03
N ASP A 73 -1.05 -38.95 13.17
CA ASP A 73 -0.26 -39.96 12.43
C ASP A 73 0.80 -40.67 13.30
N GLN A 74 0.93 -40.31 14.59
CA GLN A 74 1.93 -40.81 15.56
C GLN A 74 3.39 -40.76 15.08
N THR A 75 3.68 -40.10 13.97
CA THR A 75 5.00 -40.02 13.36
C THR A 75 5.94 -39.08 14.10
N ALA A 76 5.41 -38.12 14.85
CA ALA A 76 6.21 -37.14 15.61
C ALA A 76 5.83 -37.13 17.10
N SER A 77 6.83 -37.31 17.96
CA SER A 77 6.65 -37.11 19.41
C SER A 77 6.25 -35.65 19.69
N PRO A 78 5.24 -35.40 20.56
CA PRO A 78 4.82 -34.04 20.92
C PRO A 78 5.97 -33.15 21.42
N GLN A 79 6.99 -33.77 22.02
CA GLN A 79 8.18 -33.10 22.53
C GLN A 79 9.04 -32.54 21.38
N THR A 80 9.19 -33.30 20.30
CA THR A 80 9.98 -32.89 19.13
C THR A 80 9.32 -31.71 18.41
N LEU A 81 7.99 -31.73 18.25
CA LEU A 81 7.24 -30.64 17.63
C LEU A 81 7.40 -29.33 18.43
N TRP A 82 7.28 -29.40 19.75
CA TRP A 82 7.50 -28.25 20.63
C TRP A 82 8.94 -27.73 20.56
N CYS A 83 9.94 -28.60 20.58
CA CYS A 83 11.34 -28.19 20.46
C CYS A 83 11.61 -27.47 19.13
N VAL A 84 11.11 -28.00 18.01
CA VAL A 84 11.27 -27.37 16.70
C VAL A 84 10.57 -26.01 16.65
N ALA A 85 9.33 -25.91 17.13
CA ALA A 85 8.60 -24.65 17.19
C ALA A 85 9.30 -23.60 18.06
N PHE A 86 9.85 -24.02 19.20
CA PHE A 86 10.59 -23.16 20.11
C PHE A 86 11.89 -22.64 19.48
N VAL A 87 12.68 -23.53 18.88
CA VAL A 87 13.92 -23.15 18.17
C VAL A 87 13.61 -22.22 17.00
N ALA A 88 12.58 -22.51 16.21
CA ALA A 88 12.14 -21.65 15.11
C ALA A 88 11.72 -20.25 15.60
N THR A 89 11.02 -20.18 16.74
CA THR A 89 10.60 -18.91 17.36
C THR A 89 11.81 -18.08 17.82
N ILE A 90 12.79 -18.72 18.48
CA ILE A 90 14.04 -18.05 18.89
C ILE A 90 14.80 -17.54 17.66
N ALA A 91 14.97 -18.38 16.64
CA ALA A 91 15.66 -18.00 15.42
C ALA A 91 14.95 -16.82 14.72
N GLY A 92 13.62 -16.85 14.64
CA GLY A 92 12.80 -15.76 14.11
C GLY A 92 12.95 -14.47 14.92
N TYR A 93 12.98 -14.57 16.26
CA TYR A 93 13.20 -13.41 17.13
C TYR A 93 14.59 -12.78 16.95
N LEU A 94 15.65 -13.59 16.86
CA LEU A 94 17.00 -13.11 16.60
C LEU A 94 17.11 -12.44 15.23
N LEU A 95 16.47 -13.01 14.21
CA LEU A 95 16.43 -12.44 12.87
C LEU A 95 15.66 -11.11 12.85
N ASN A 96 14.53 -11.01 13.55
CA ASN A 96 13.82 -9.74 13.71
C ASN A 96 14.68 -8.68 14.41
N LEU A 97 15.39 -9.05 15.50
CA LEU A 97 16.33 -8.14 16.16
C LEU A 97 17.45 -7.67 15.22
N ALA A 98 17.98 -8.55 14.36
CA ALA A 98 19.00 -8.18 13.39
C ALA A 98 18.46 -7.20 12.33
N ILE A 99 17.26 -7.46 11.79
CA ILE A 99 16.60 -6.57 10.81
C ILE A 99 16.29 -5.22 11.44
N CYS A 100 15.76 -5.20 12.66
CA CYS A 100 15.43 -3.98 13.38
C CYS A 100 16.68 -3.15 13.70
N ARG A 101 17.79 -3.80 14.09
CA ARG A 101 19.10 -3.14 14.21
C ARG A 101 19.56 -2.51 12.89
N GLN A 102 19.38 -3.21 11.77
CA GLN A 102 19.78 -2.71 10.46
C GLN A 102 18.93 -1.52 10.02
N GLN A 103 17.62 -1.50 10.28
CA GLN A 103 16.76 -0.34 10.04
C GLN A 103 17.11 0.86 10.91
N GLY A 104 17.39 0.65 12.21
CA GLY A 104 17.84 1.71 13.11
C GLY A 104 19.17 2.34 12.67
N ALA A 105 20.15 1.52 12.30
CA ALA A 105 21.44 1.99 11.79
C ALA A 105 21.31 2.75 10.46
N ASN A 106 20.47 2.27 9.53
CA ASN A 106 20.20 2.96 8.26
C ASN A 106 19.50 4.31 8.49
N PHE A 107 18.53 4.38 9.41
CA PHE A 107 17.81 5.63 9.69
C PHE A 107 18.72 6.70 10.31
N SER A 108 19.61 6.33 11.24
CA SER A 108 20.59 7.25 11.82
C SER A 108 21.59 7.80 10.80
N CYS A 109 21.99 7.03 9.78
CA CYS A 109 22.92 7.51 8.76
C CYS A 109 22.28 8.53 7.80
N ASN A 110 21.00 8.36 7.44
CA ASN A 110 20.28 9.28 6.53
C ASN A 110 19.91 10.63 7.17
N LEU A 111 20.02 10.75 8.50
CA LEU A 111 19.74 11.98 9.25
C LEU A 111 20.99 12.85 9.47
N CYS A 112 22.17 12.34 9.15
CA CYS A 112 23.45 13.04 9.32
C CYS A 112 23.95 13.74 8.03
N GLU A 113 23.24 13.58 6.91
CA GLU A 113 23.44 14.32 5.65
C GLU A 113 22.48 15.52 5.53
#